data_AF-A0A954RF85-F1
#
_entry.id   AF-A0A954RF85-F1
#
_cell.length_a   1.000
_cell.length_b   1.000
_cell.length_c   1.000
_cell.angle_alpha   90.00
_cell.angle_beta   90.00
_cell.angle_gamma   90.00
#
_symmetry.space_group_name_H-M   'P 1'
#
loop_
_entity.id
_entity.type
_entity.pdbx_description
1 polymer ?
#
loop_
_entity_poly.entity_id
_entity_poly.type
_entity_poly.pdbx_seq_one_letter_code
_entity_poly.pdbx_strand_id
1 'polypeptide(L)'
;MALSHWRIFTDTKTPEAARRVIARLQARVDRSFGQMTVNDYHKGGHEVTFDFEHEIDDWASTVYDVISCAQQMGHGWSINGSIEEELNLTGTVASISGVKMVSCYCPRPGTPNAK
;
A
#
# COMPACT_ATOMS: atom_id res chain seq x y z
N MET A 1 6.13 9.29 14.62
CA MET A 1 6.35 8.65 13.30
C MET A 1 5.26 7.63 13.08
N ALA A 2 4.58 7.70 11.94
CA ALA A 2 3.58 6.71 11.53
C ALA A 2 4.20 5.73 10.53
N LEU A 3 3.69 4.51 10.51
CA LEU A 3 4.09 3.47 9.57
C LEU A 3 2.84 3.09 8.75
N SER A 4 2.93 3.10 7.43
CA SER A 4 1.87 2.59 6.57
C SER A 4 2.27 1.25 5.97
N HIS A 5 1.40 0.26 6.12
CA HIS A 5 1.58 -1.10 5.66
C HIS A 5 0.84 -1.31 4.36
N TRP A 6 1.55 -1.72 3.32
CA TRP A 6 1.00 -1.87 1.98
C TRP A 6 0.94 -3.33 1.58
N ARG A 7 -0.11 -3.66 0.84
CA ARG A 7 -0.36 -4.98 0.28
C ARG A 7 -0.78 -4.82 -1.18
N ILE A 8 0.01 -5.37 -2.09
CA ILE A 8 -0.24 -5.35 -3.52
C ILE A 8 -0.60 -6.76 -3.97
N PHE A 9 -1.81 -6.93 -4.48
CA PHE A 9 -2.27 -8.21 -5.00
C PHE A 9 -2.08 -8.22 -6.51
N THR A 10 -1.31 -9.18 -6.99
CA THR A 10 -0.98 -9.37 -8.41
C THR A 10 -1.64 -10.62 -8.95
N ASP A 11 -1.82 -10.71 -10.26
CA ASP A 11 -2.37 -11.89 -10.94
C ASP A 11 -1.30 -12.76 -11.61
N THR A 12 -0.03 -12.51 -11.28
CA THR A 12 1.11 -13.16 -11.92
C THR A 12 1.22 -14.62 -11.51
N LYS A 13 1.76 -15.45 -12.41
CA LYS A 13 1.91 -16.90 -12.17
C LYS A 13 3.19 -17.30 -11.42
N THR A 14 4.15 -16.39 -11.29
CA THR A 14 5.46 -16.65 -10.66
C THR A 14 5.90 -15.47 -9.79
N PRO A 15 6.66 -15.69 -8.70
CA PRO A 15 7.17 -14.61 -7.85
C PRO A 15 8.05 -13.61 -8.60
N GLU A 16 8.85 -14.05 -9.57
CA GLU A 16 9.72 -13.20 -10.38
C GLU A 16 8.93 -12.25 -11.28
N ALA A 17 7.77 -12.70 -11.76
CA ALA A 17 6.84 -11.84 -12.48
C ALA A 17 6.19 -10.81 -11.55
N ALA A 18 5.82 -11.20 -10.32
CA ALA A 18 5.31 -10.26 -9.31
C ALA A 18 6.35 -9.17 -9.03
N ARG A 19 7.62 -9.54 -8.78
CA ARG A 19 8.71 -8.57 -8.55
C ARG A 19 8.88 -7.60 -9.72
N ARG A 20 8.79 -8.07 -10.97
CA ARG A 20 8.84 -7.19 -12.15
C ARG A 20 7.63 -6.26 -12.27
N VAL A 21 6.43 -6.70 -11.88
CA VAL A 21 5.25 -5.84 -11.79
C VAL A 21 5.51 -4.75 -10.75
N ILE A 22 5.94 -5.11 -9.55
CA ILE A 22 6.17 -4.16 -8.46
C ILE A 22 7.30 -3.17 -8.78
N ALA A 23 8.39 -3.60 -9.41
CA ALA A 23 9.45 -2.69 -9.84
C ALA A 23 8.93 -1.59 -10.78
N ARG A 24 7.96 -1.91 -11.66
CA ARG A 24 7.31 -0.92 -12.52
C ARG A 24 6.36 -0.01 -11.75
N LEU A 25 5.73 -0.51 -10.69
CA LEU A 25 4.90 0.31 -9.80
C LEU A 25 5.78 1.30 -9.04
N GLN A 26 6.88 0.82 -8.46
CA GLN A 26 7.86 1.61 -7.74
C GLN A 26 8.42 2.73 -8.61
N ALA A 27 8.70 2.47 -9.90
CA ALA A 27 9.15 3.50 -10.83
C ALA A 27 8.13 4.62 -11.11
N ARG A 28 6.86 4.47 -10.71
CA ARG A 28 5.81 5.50 -10.82
C ARG A 28 5.51 6.22 -9.51
N VAL A 29 5.96 5.65 -8.40
CA VAL A 29 5.74 6.22 -7.08
C VAL A 29 7.00 6.99 -6.73
N ASP A 30 6.86 8.24 -6.33
CA ASP A 30 7.97 9.10 -5.90
C ASP A 30 8.45 8.75 -4.48
N ARG A 31 8.60 7.44 -4.22
CA ARG A 31 9.03 6.89 -2.93
C ARG A 31 9.60 5.49 -3.10
N SER A 32 10.71 5.24 -2.42
CA SER A 32 11.32 3.91 -2.35
C SER A 32 10.50 3.00 -1.47
N PHE A 33 10.17 1.81 -1.99
CA PHE A 33 9.49 0.78 -1.21
C PHE A 33 10.52 0.23 -0.22
N GLY A 34 10.12 0.06 1.05
CA GLY A 34 10.95 -0.53 2.08
C GLY A 34 11.28 -2.01 1.80
N GLN A 35 11.55 -2.78 2.86
CA GLN A 35 11.76 -4.21 2.69
C GLN A 35 10.50 -4.88 2.14
N MET A 36 10.60 -5.45 0.94
CA MET A 36 9.49 -6.12 0.27
C MET A 36 9.49 -7.62 0.56
N THR A 37 8.30 -8.18 0.80
CA THR A 37 8.09 -9.64 0.79
C THR A 37 7.14 -10.02 -0.33
N VAL A 38 7.33 -11.21 -0.92
CA VAL A 38 6.47 -11.74 -1.98
C VAL A 38 6.00 -13.12 -1.53
N ASN A 39 4.68 -13.26 -1.34
CA ASN A 39 4.04 -14.48 -0.87
C ASN A 39 2.98 -14.93 -1.86
N ASP A 40 2.66 -16.23 -1.86
CA ASP A 40 1.55 -16.75 -2.64
C ASP A 40 0.22 -16.24 -2.09
N TYR A 41 -0.68 -15.81 -2.98
CA TYR A 41 -2.01 -15.38 -2.58
C TYR A 41 -3.02 -16.51 -2.74
N HIS A 42 -3.77 -16.82 -1.68
CA HIS A 42 -4.70 -17.95 -1.64
C HIS A 42 -5.81 -17.91 -2.72
N LYS A 43 -6.11 -16.74 -3.31
CA LYS A 43 -7.05 -16.60 -4.45
C LYS A 43 -6.37 -16.62 -5.82
N GLY A 44 -5.12 -17.07 -5.87
CA GLY A 44 -4.27 -17.11 -7.05
C GLY A 44 -3.54 -15.79 -7.29
N GLY A 45 -2.30 -15.91 -7.77
CA GLY A 45 -1.39 -14.77 -7.93
C GLY A 45 -0.46 -14.62 -6.73
N HIS A 46 0.08 -13.42 -6.53
CA HIS A 46 1.02 -13.15 -5.45
C HIS A 46 0.64 -11.88 -4.70
N GLU A 47 0.87 -11.90 -3.41
CA GLU A 47 0.77 -10.75 -2.52
C GLU A 47 2.17 -10.20 -2.26
N VAL A 48 2.36 -8.92 -2.53
CA VAL A 48 3.60 -8.21 -2.18
C VAL A 48 3.32 -7.24 -1.06
N THR A 49 4.08 -7.32 0.02
CA THR A 49 3.97 -6.41 1.16
C THR A 49 5.21 -5.57 1.32
N PHE A 50 5.04 -4.34 1.81
CA PHE A 50 6.12 -3.42 2.18
C PHE A 50 5.55 -2.31 3.06
N ASP A 51 6.45 -1.54 3.68
CA ASP A 51 6.07 -0.44 4.55
C ASP A 51 6.65 0.90 4.06
N PHE A 52 5.97 2.00 4.41
CA PHE A 52 6.54 3.35 4.35
C PHE A 52 6.54 3.99 5.73
N GLU A 53 7.69 4.55 6.11
CA GLU A 53 7.85 5.37 7.30
C GLU A 53 7.50 6.83 6.97
N HIS A 54 6.64 7.44 7.78
CA HIS A 54 6.20 8.82 7.64
C HIS A 54 6.82 9.68 8.74
N GLU A 55 7.79 10.51 8.36
CA GLU A 55 8.44 11.53 9.19
C GLU A 55 7.58 12.81 9.27
N ILE A 56 6.32 12.63 9.66
CA ILE A 56 5.33 13.71 9.80
C ILE A 56 4.72 13.61 11.19
N ASP A 57 4.73 14.72 11.93
CA ASP A 57 4.28 14.75 13.33
C ASP A 57 2.76 14.95 13.47
N ASP A 58 2.12 15.49 12.43
CA ASP A 58 0.67 15.70 12.38
C ASP A 58 -0.05 14.56 11.63
N TRP A 59 -1.17 14.12 12.20
CA TRP A 59 -1.95 13.01 11.66
C TRP A 59 -2.66 13.38 10.36
N ALA A 60 -3.25 14.57 10.26
CA ALA A 60 -3.94 14.99 9.04
C ALA A 60 -2.96 15.08 7.85
N SER A 61 -1.76 15.57 8.11
CA SER A 61 -0.65 15.62 7.15
C SER A 61 -0.15 14.22 6.78
N THR A 62 -0.12 13.28 7.72
CA THR A 62 0.18 11.86 7.45
C THR A 62 -0.88 11.23 6.54
N VAL A 63 -2.17 11.46 6.83
CA VAL A 63 -3.29 10.98 6.01
C VAL A 63 -3.18 11.49 4.57
N TYR A 64 -2.90 12.79 4.42
CA TYR A 64 -2.67 13.40 3.11
C TYR A 64 -1.49 12.75 2.36
N ASP A 65 -0.36 12.54 3.04
CA ASP A 65 0.83 11.90 2.44
C ASP A 65 0.54 10.47 1.96
N VAL A 66 -0.12 9.65 2.79
CA VAL A 66 -0.51 8.28 2.45
C VAL A 66 -1.47 8.26 1.25
N ILE A 67 -2.49 9.13 1.23
CA ILE A 67 -3.44 9.21 0.11
C ILE A 67 -2.75 9.70 -1.17
N SER A 68 -1.83 10.66 -1.06
CA SER A 68 -1.05 11.15 -2.21
C SER A 68 -0.21 10.03 -2.82
N CYS A 69 0.40 9.20 -1.99
CA CYS A 69 1.11 8.00 -2.43
C CYS A 69 0.16 6.98 -3.09
N ALA A 70 -1.00 6.73 -2.48
CA ALA A 70 -2.03 5.84 -3.01
C ALA A 70 -2.47 6.25 -4.42
N GLN A 71 -2.65 7.55 -4.67
CA GLN A 71 -3.07 8.08 -5.97
C GLN A 71 -2.03 7.88 -7.08
N GLN A 72 -0.74 7.75 -6.74
CA GLN A 72 0.31 7.39 -7.71
C GLN A 72 0.24 5.90 -8.08
N MET A 73 -0.22 5.06 -7.16
CA MET A 73 -0.37 3.61 -7.37
C MET A 73 -1.64 3.22 -8.11
N GLY A 74 -2.67 4.08 -8.11
CA GLY A 74 -3.97 3.78 -8.73
C GLY A 74 -5.06 4.78 -8.37
N HIS A 75 -6.29 4.43 -8.72
CA HIS A 75 -7.49 5.22 -8.44
C HIS A 75 -8.67 4.31 -8.02
N GLY A 76 -9.83 4.91 -7.76
CA GLY A 76 -11.00 4.17 -7.24
C GLY A 76 -10.80 3.71 -5.80
N TRP A 77 -10.17 4.55 -4.98
CA TRP A 77 -9.88 4.26 -3.59
C TRP A 77 -11.12 4.39 -2.71
N SER A 78 -11.32 3.41 -1.84
CA SER A 78 -12.29 3.46 -0.74
C SER A 78 -11.55 3.56 0.59
N ILE A 79 -12.00 4.48 1.45
CA ILE A 79 -11.60 4.55 2.86
C ILE A 79 -12.56 3.66 3.64
N ASN A 80 -12.00 2.70 4.38
CA ASN A 80 -12.72 1.81 5.27
C ASN A 80 -12.33 2.17 6.72
N GLY A 81 -13.25 2.03 7.67
CA GLY A 81 -12.97 2.38 9.07
C GLY A 81 -13.06 3.89 9.36
N SER A 82 -12.35 4.34 10.39
CA SER A 82 -12.41 5.73 10.88
C SER A 82 -11.06 6.41 10.78
N ILE A 83 -10.99 7.50 10.02
CA ILE A 83 -9.76 8.31 9.88
C ILE A 83 -9.27 8.89 11.20
N GLU A 84 -10.11 8.95 12.24
CA GLU A 84 -9.67 9.39 13.57
C GLU A 84 -8.74 8.36 14.25
N GLU A 85 -8.83 7.09 13.86
CA GLU A 85 -8.13 5.96 14.47
C GLU A 85 -7.08 5.34 13.53
N GLU A 86 -7.43 5.21 12.25
CA GLU A 86 -6.56 4.65 11.22
C GLU A 86 -6.94 5.14 9.82
N LEU A 87 -5.99 5.02 8.89
CA LEU A 87 -6.28 5.10 7.47
C LEU A 87 -6.20 3.70 6.86
N ASN A 88 -7.37 3.15 6.52
CA ASN A 88 -7.48 1.85 5.84
C ASN A 88 -8.05 2.04 4.43
N LEU A 89 -7.18 1.91 3.44
CA LEU A 89 -7.48 2.14 2.03
C LEU A 89 -7.53 0.82 1.26
N THR A 90 -8.47 0.75 0.32
CA THR A 90 -8.48 -0.27 -0.74
C THR A 90 -8.68 0.39 -2.09
N GLY A 91 -7.79 0.14 -3.04
CA GLY A 91 -7.87 0.60 -4.43
C GLY A 91 -7.96 -0.59 -5.37
N THR A 92 -8.95 -0.59 -6.26
CA THR A 92 -9.21 -1.70 -7.20
C THR A 92 -8.78 -1.40 -8.63
N VAL A 93 -8.41 -0.15 -8.93
CA VAL A 93 -7.92 0.25 -10.26
C VAL A 93 -6.46 0.69 -10.15
N ALA A 94 -5.55 -0.26 -10.33
CA ALA A 94 -4.13 0.00 -10.27
C ALA A 94 -3.62 0.74 -11.52
N SER A 95 -2.55 1.51 -11.35
CA SER A 95 -1.95 2.30 -12.43
C SER A 95 -1.18 1.45 -13.45
N ILE A 96 -0.87 0.19 -13.12
CA ILE A 96 -0.11 -0.73 -13.98
C ILE A 96 -0.83 -2.07 -14.17
N SER A 97 -0.64 -2.67 -15.35
CA SER A 97 -1.13 -4.02 -15.64
C SER A 97 -0.43 -5.07 -14.80
N GLY A 98 -1.20 -6.03 -14.31
CA GLY A 98 -0.74 -7.14 -13.47
C GLY A 98 -0.94 -6.91 -11.97
N VAL A 99 -1.42 -5.73 -11.57
CA VAL A 99 -1.91 -5.46 -10.21
C VAL A 99 -3.44 -5.48 -10.24
N LYS A 100 -4.03 -6.29 -9.37
CA LYS A 100 -5.48 -6.43 -9.20
C LYS A 100 -6.05 -5.50 -8.14
N MET A 101 -5.30 -5.31 -7.06
CA MET A 101 -5.76 -4.56 -5.91
C MET A 101 -4.57 -4.05 -5.12
N VAL A 102 -4.73 -2.87 -4.54
CA VAL A 102 -3.81 -2.29 -3.57
C VAL A 102 -4.58 -2.06 -2.28
N SER A 103 -3.98 -2.41 -1.16
CA SER A 103 -4.49 -2.06 0.16
C SER A 103 -3.38 -1.38 0.98
N CYS A 104 -3.79 -0.41 1.79
CA CYS A 104 -2.91 0.28 2.73
C CYS A 104 -3.60 0.32 4.09
N TYR A 105 -2.86 0.04 5.15
CA TYR A 105 -3.28 0.26 6.52
C TYR A 105 -2.23 1.12 7.22
N CYS A 106 -2.64 2.27 7.74
CA CYS A 106 -1.78 3.15 8.53
C CYS A 106 -2.51 3.48 9.84
N PRO A 107 -2.08 2.91 10.97
CA PRO A 107 -2.67 3.25 12.26
C PRO A 107 -2.22 4.65 12.69
N ARG A 108 -3.12 5.42 13.32
CA ARG A 108 -2.74 6.68 13.95
C ARG A 108 -1.78 6.39 15.11
N PRO A 109 -0.63 7.07 15.20
CA PRO A 109 0.28 6.89 16.32
C PRO A 109 -0.43 7.12 17.66
N GLY A 110 -0.24 6.20 18.62
CA GLY A 110 -0.82 6.28 19.95
C GLY A 110 -2.25 5.72 20.08
N THR A 111 -2.83 5.14 19.04
CA THR A 111 -4.10 4.39 19.16
C THR A 111 -3.85 2.92 19.53
N PRO A 112 -4.82 2.23 20.19
CA PRO A 112 -4.64 0.85 20.66
C PRO A 112 -4.33 -0.18 19.55
N ASN A 113 -4.67 0.16 18.30
CA ASN A 113 -4.50 -0.68 17.12
C ASN A 113 -3.21 -0.38 16.34
N ALA A 114 -2.34 0.49 16.85
CA ALA A 114 -0.98 0.69 16.34
C ALA A 114 -0.08 -0.45 16.86
N LYS A 115 -0.11 -1.59 16.17
CA LYS A 115 0.82 -2.69 16.37
C LYS A 115 1.70 -2.87 15.15
#